data_AF-A0A453ANA6-F1
#
_entry.id   AF-A0A453ANA6-F1
#
_cell.length_a   1.000
_cell.length_b   1.000
_cell.length_c   1.000
_cell.angle_alpha   90.00
_cell.angle_beta   90.00
_cell.angle_gamma   90.00
#
_symmetry.space_group_name_H-M   'P 1'
#
loop_
_entity.id
_entity.type
_entity.pdbx_description
1 polymer ?
#
loop_
_entity_poly.entity_id
_entity_poly.type
_entity_poly.pdbx_seq_one_letter_code
_entity_poly.pdbx_strand_id
1 'polypeptide(L)'
;MNITVNFCCSYLRYGLLAARAEILKAGNANGYSNCVLAGHQGQYKYGGNTFEASAAPSGSSFSECRADVVKALKVDEACTHMKCSFGGIWNGGGGAGQKNLFVASFFFDRAAEVIYGTSDSSTVLLLKINFTLLLFLIMHF
;
A
#
# COMPACT_ATOMS: atom_id res chain seq x y z
N MET A 1 7.51 -22.17 -30.10
CA MET A 1 8.54 -21.81 -29.11
C MET A 1 7.87 -20.93 -28.06
N ASN A 2 7.43 -21.50 -26.94
CA ASN A 2 6.79 -20.72 -25.86
C ASN A 2 7.90 -20.14 -24.99
N ILE A 3 8.25 -18.88 -25.22
CA ILE A 3 9.16 -18.14 -24.36
C ILE A 3 8.40 -17.82 -23.07
N THR A 4 8.69 -18.52 -21.99
CA THR A 4 8.30 -18.09 -20.64
C THR A 4 9.11 -16.87 -20.26
N VAL A 5 8.49 -15.69 -20.32
CA VAL A 5 9.08 -14.45 -19.81
C VAL A 5 9.11 -14.53 -18.28
N ASN A 6 10.30 -14.52 -17.69
CA ASN A 6 10.47 -14.43 -16.24
C ASN A 6 10.66 -12.95 -15.87
N PHE A 7 9.72 -12.40 -15.10
CA PHE A 7 9.71 -10.99 -14.71
C PHE A 7 10.02 -10.85 -13.22
N CYS A 8 11.04 -10.05 -12.89
CA CYS A 8 11.41 -9.71 -11.53
C CYS A 8 11.49 -8.19 -11.39
N CYS A 9 10.83 -7.64 -10.38
CA CYS A 9 10.83 -6.21 -10.10
C CYS A 9 10.90 -5.96 -8.60
N SER A 10 11.66 -4.94 -8.21
CA SER A 10 11.72 -4.45 -6.84
C SER A 10 11.32 -2.97 -6.80
N TYR A 11 10.31 -2.65 -6.00
CA TYR A 11 9.79 -1.29 -5.86
C TYR A 11 10.44 -0.63 -4.63
N LEU A 12 11.62 -0.04 -4.84
CA LEU A 12 12.29 0.70 -3.77
C LEU A 12 11.38 1.84 -3.27
N ARG A 13 11.33 2.01 -1.94
CA ARG A 13 10.44 2.94 -1.20
C ARG A 13 8.99 2.47 -1.02
N TYR A 14 8.63 1.28 -1.49
CA TYR A 14 7.27 0.73 -1.37
C TYR A 14 7.17 -0.50 -0.44
N GLY A 15 8.24 -0.83 0.28
CA GLY A 15 8.16 -1.78 1.41
C GLY A 15 7.44 -1.15 2.61
N LEU A 16 6.94 -1.97 3.54
CA LEU A 16 6.11 -1.55 4.69
C LEU A 16 6.47 -0.17 5.29
N LEU A 17 7.68 -0.06 5.83
CA LEU A 17 8.10 1.13 6.56
C LEU A 17 8.36 2.31 5.62
N ALA A 18 8.84 2.03 4.41
CA ALA A 18 9.13 3.05 3.42
C ALA A 18 7.84 3.64 2.81
N ALA A 19 6.84 2.79 2.55
CA ALA A 19 5.56 3.20 2.00
C ALA A 19 4.84 4.19 2.92
N ARG A 20 4.94 3.99 4.25
CA ARG A 20 4.41 4.95 5.24
C ARG A 20 5.01 6.35 5.07
N ALA A 21 6.33 6.43 4.86
CA ALA A 21 6.99 7.71 4.62
C ALA A 21 6.51 8.36 3.32
N GLU A 22 6.38 7.61 2.23
CA GLU A 22 5.89 8.13 0.94
C GLU A 22 4.43 8.60 1.01
N ILE A 23 3.57 7.88 1.75
CA ILE A 23 2.16 8.27 1.96
C ILE A 23 2.07 9.57 2.77
N LEU A 24 2.79 9.66 3.89
CA LEU A 24 2.82 10.87 4.71
C LEU A 24 3.36 12.05 3.90
N LYS A 25 4.41 11.83 3.10
CA LYS A 25 4.96 12.86 2.21
C LYS A 25 3.95 13.32 1.14
N ALA A 26 3.14 12.41 0.61
CA ALA A 26 2.18 12.72 -0.45
C ALA A 26 0.91 13.43 0.07
N GLY A 27 0.40 13.01 1.24
CA GLY A 27 -0.88 13.46 1.79
C GLY A 27 -0.81 14.64 2.76
N ASN A 28 0.37 14.98 3.29
CA ASN A 28 0.51 15.97 4.35
C ASN A 28 0.65 17.43 3.85
N ALA A 29 -0.21 17.85 2.92
CA ALA A 29 -0.21 19.24 2.45
C ALA A 29 -0.74 20.22 3.52
N ASN A 30 -1.57 19.73 4.43
CA ASN A 30 -2.29 20.55 5.42
C ASN A 30 -1.72 20.44 6.85
N GLY A 31 -0.54 19.84 7.03
CA GLY A 31 0.05 19.61 8.37
C GLY A 31 -0.51 18.40 9.12
N TYR A 32 -1.41 17.63 8.50
CA TYR A 32 -1.98 16.40 9.03
C TYR A 32 -2.09 15.33 7.94
N SER A 33 -2.34 14.09 8.36
CA SER A 33 -2.57 12.95 7.48
C SER A 33 -3.96 12.38 7.68
N ASN A 34 -4.65 12.10 6.57
CA ASN A 34 -5.95 11.41 6.56
C ASN A 34 -5.84 9.92 6.91
N CYS A 35 -4.61 9.42 7.02
CA CYS A 35 -4.27 8.03 7.24
C CYS A 35 -3.92 7.70 8.69
N VAL A 36 -3.74 8.73 9.52
CA VAL A 36 -3.38 8.59 10.92
C VAL A 36 -4.65 8.61 11.77
N LEU A 37 -4.78 7.65 12.68
CA LEU A 37 -5.94 7.50 13.55
C LEU A 37 -6.14 8.73 14.45
N ALA A 38 -7.41 9.06 14.71
CA ALA A 38 -7.80 10.20 15.52
C ALA A 38 -7.08 10.22 16.89
N GLY A 39 -6.68 11.42 17.32
CA GLY A 39 -6.00 11.63 18.61
C GLY A 39 -4.49 11.36 18.58
N HIS A 40 -3.92 10.83 17.50
CA HIS A 40 -2.48 10.71 17.35
C HIS A 40 -1.87 12.03 16.84
N GLN A 41 -0.86 12.53 17.55
CA GLN A 41 -0.05 13.68 17.15
C GLN A 41 1.42 13.30 17.32
N GLY A 42 2.20 13.41 16.25
CA GLY A 42 3.58 12.97 16.30
C GLY A 42 4.28 12.99 14.96
N GLN A 43 5.45 12.35 14.95
CA GLN A 43 6.34 12.30 13.80
C GLN A 43 6.77 10.86 13.53
N TYR A 44 6.85 10.52 12.25
CA TYR A 44 7.37 9.26 11.76
C TYR A 44 8.80 9.45 11.25
N LYS A 45 9.75 8.67 11.77
CA LYS A 45 11.16 8.74 11.35
C LYS A 45 11.50 7.55 10.47
N TYR A 46 11.99 7.81 9.26
CA TYR A 46 12.38 6.76 8.32
C TYR A 46 13.51 7.24 7.40
N GLY A 47 14.54 6.40 7.22
CA GLY A 47 15.65 6.68 6.31
C GLY A 47 16.35 8.02 6.58
N GLY A 48 16.52 8.39 7.85
CA GLY A 48 17.13 9.66 8.27
C GLY A 48 16.23 10.91 8.13
N ASN A 49 15.01 10.75 7.62
CA ASN A 49 14.04 11.83 7.47
C ASN A 49 12.94 11.74 8.54
N THR A 50 12.31 12.88 8.79
CA THR A 50 11.20 13.01 9.72
C THR A 50 9.96 13.50 8.96
N PHE A 51 8.85 12.80 9.15
CA PHE A 51 7.57 13.07 8.49
C PHE A 51 6.53 13.38 9.55
N GLU A 52 5.78 14.47 9.37
CA GLU A 52 4.64 14.76 10.23
C GLU A 52 3.58 13.65 10.08
N ALA A 53 3.20 13.06 11.22
CA ALA A 53 2.31 11.91 11.31
C ALA A 53 1.21 12.20 12.32
N SER A 54 0.55 13.34 12.16
CA SER A 54 -0.56 13.77 13.02
C SER A 54 -1.90 13.55 12.33
N ALA A 55 -2.91 13.17 13.09
CA ALA A 55 -4.26 12.92 12.58
C ALA A 55 -4.91 14.20 12.05
N ALA A 56 -5.75 14.06 11.02
CA ALA A 56 -6.65 15.14 10.64
C ALA A 56 -7.57 15.52 11.82
N PRO A 57 -8.07 16.78 11.90
CA PRO A 57 -9.04 17.16 12.93
C PRO A 57 -10.30 16.30 12.96
N SER A 58 -10.72 15.79 11.81
CA SER A 58 -11.83 14.84 11.64
C SER A 58 -11.46 13.38 11.92
N GLY A 59 -10.21 13.09 12.26
CA GLY A 59 -9.66 11.74 12.35
C GLY A 59 -9.31 11.15 10.98
N SER A 60 -8.94 9.87 10.98
CA SER A 60 -8.61 9.15 9.74
C SER A 60 -9.85 8.95 8.86
N SER A 61 -9.68 9.07 7.55
CA SER A 61 -10.72 8.86 6.55
C SER A 61 -10.23 7.89 5.49
N PHE A 62 -10.94 6.77 5.30
CA PHE A 62 -10.50 5.75 4.35
C PHE A 62 -10.42 6.27 2.91
N SER A 63 -11.41 7.04 2.46
CA SER A 63 -11.46 7.55 1.08
C SER A 63 -10.33 8.55 0.80
N GLU A 64 -10.09 9.47 1.72
CA GLU A 64 -9.04 10.49 1.60
C GLU A 64 -7.66 9.87 1.75
N CYS A 65 -7.50 8.97 2.73
CA CYS A 65 -6.26 8.24 2.89
C CYS A 65 -5.94 7.39 1.66
N ARG A 66 -6.93 6.70 1.07
CA ARG A 66 -6.76 5.99 -0.20
C ARG A 66 -6.29 6.93 -1.31
N ALA A 67 -6.80 8.16 -1.38
CA ALA A 67 -6.35 9.14 -2.36
C ALA A 67 -4.88 9.51 -2.14
N ASP A 68 -4.46 9.72 -0.89
CA ASP A 68 -3.06 9.98 -0.53
C ASP A 68 -2.14 8.81 -0.90
N VAL A 69 -2.58 7.57 -0.67
CA VAL A 69 -1.83 6.37 -1.10
C VAL A 69 -1.74 6.27 -2.62
N VAL A 70 -2.84 6.50 -3.35
CA VAL A 70 -2.83 6.49 -4.83
C VAL A 70 -1.86 7.55 -5.37
N LYS A 71 -1.83 8.73 -4.75
CA LYS A 71 -0.85 9.78 -5.07
C LYS A 71 0.58 9.33 -4.79
N ALA A 72 0.85 8.69 -3.65
CA ALA A 72 2.17 8.17 -3.30
C ALA A 72 2.65 7.05 -4.24
N LEU A 73 1.72 6.23 -4.73
CA LEU A 73 2.00 5.19 -5.74
C LEU A 73 2.36 5.78 -7.10
N LYS A 74 1.97 7.03 -7.41
CA LYS A 74 2.16 7.66 -8.72
C LYS A 74 1.55 6.81 -9.84
N VAL A 75 0.27 6.47 -9.68
CA VAL A 75 -0.46 5.66 -10.68
C VAL A 75 -0.59 6.36 -12.04
N ASP A 76 -0.56 7.69 -12.04
CA ASP A 76 -0.68 8.53 -13.25
C ASP A 76 0.69 8.85 -13.90
N GLU A 77 1.78 8.29 -13.38
CA GLU A 77 3.12 8.46 -13.98
C GLU A 77 3.14 7.91 -15.41
N ALA A 78 3.78 8.64 -16.33
CA ALA A 78 3.82 8.27 -17.74
C ALA A 78 4.44 6.88 -17.93
N CYS A 79 3.73 6.01 -18.67
CA CYS A 79 4.21 4.68 -19.01
C CYS A 79 4.94 4.71 -20.36
N THR A 80 6.24 4.44 -20.36
CA THR A 80 7.06 4.32 -21.58
C THR A 80 7.04 2.91 -22.19
N HIS A 81 6.23 2.02 -21.62
CA HIS A 81 6.06 0.63 -22.01
C HIS A 81 4.60 0.35 -22.43
N MET A 82 4.29 -0.86 -22.89
CA MET A 82 2.91 -1.19 -23.33
C MET A 82 1.87 -1.07 -22.21
N LYS A 83 2.21 -1.54 -21.00
CA LYS A 83 1.37 -1.46 -19.79
C LYS A 83 2.24 -1.38 -18.55
N CYS A 84 1.95 -0.43 -17.68
CA CYS A 84 2.68 -0.23 -16.43
C CYS A 84 1.78 -0.55 -15.23
N SER A 85 2.45 -0.76 -14.10
CA SER A 85 1.86 -0.88 -12.78
C SER A 85 1.63 0.52 -12.20
N PHE A 86 2.56 1.00 -11.38
CA PHE A 86 2.59 2.38 -10.87
C PHE A 86 4.02 2.92 -10.98
N GLY A 87 4.19 4.24 -10.92
CA GLY A 87 5.50 4.88 -11.09
C GLY A 87 6.17 4.60 -12.44
N GLY A 88 5.38 4.37 -13.50
CA GLY A 88 5.88 4.11 -14.85
C GLY A 88 6.55 2.75 -15.05
N ILE A 89 6.47 1.83 -14.07
CA ILE A 89 7.16 0.54 -14.11
C ILE A 89 6.37 -0.49 -14.91
N TRP A 90 7.00 -1.08 -15.93
CA TRP A 90 6.42 -2.16 -16.74
C TRP A 90 5.88 -3.30 -15.86
N ASN A 91 4.68 -3.79 -16.16
CA ASN A 91 4.01 -4.83 -15.36
C ASN A 91 4.44 -6.27 -15.71
N GLY A 92 5.45 -6.45 -16.56
CA GLY A 92 5.93 -7.76 -17.00
C GLY A 92 5.03 -8.48 -18.00
N GLY A 93 4.00 -7.83 -18.55
CA GLY A 93 3.13 -8.40 -19.59
C GLY A 93 2.01 -9.32 -19.10
N GLY A 94 1.95 -9.65 -17.80
CA GLY A 94 0.89 -10.46 -17.22
C GLY A 94 0.94 -11.94 -17.64
N GLY A 95 -0.23 -12.55 -17.84
CA GLY A 95 -0.37 -13.93 -18.34
C GLY A 95 -0.57 -14.98 -17.25
N ALA A 96 -0.59 -16.26 -17.67
CA ALA A 96 -0.96 -17.38 -16.80
C ALA A 96 -0.03 -17.55 -15.59
N GLY A 97 1.24 -17.14 -15.71
CA GLY A 97 2.22 -17.17 -14.61
C GLY A 97 1.87 -16.22 -13.44
N GLN A 98 1.00 -15.23 -13.66
CA GLN A 98 0.52 -14.33 -12.61
C GLN A 98 -0.91 -14.67 -12.13
N LYS A 99 -1.50 -15.79 -12.59
CA LYS A 99 -2.88 -16.19 -12.22
C LYS A 99 -2.98 -16.67 -10.77
N ASN A 100 -1.97 -17.39 -10.31
CA ASN A 100 -1.84 -17.85 -8.93
C ASN A 100 -0.60 -17.19 -8.34
N LEU A 101 -0.78 -16.42 -7.28
CA LEU A 101 0.29 -15.67 -6.63
C LEU A 101 0.42 -16.12 -5.19
N PHE A 102 1.65 -16.36 -4.75
CA PHE A 102 1.98 -16.45 -3.35
C PHE A 102 2.43 -15.07 -2.87
N VAL A 103 1.73 -14.50 -1.90
CA VAL A 103 2.01 -13.17 -1.35
C VAL A 103 2.56 -13.35 0.07
N ALA A 104 3.80 -12.89 0.29
CA ALA A 104 4.59 -13.23 1.47
C ALA A 104 4.87 -12.04 2.39
N SER A 105 5.53 -12.33 3.52
CA SER A 105 6.04 -11.33 4.48
C SER A 105 4.93 -10.46 5.06
N PHE A 106 5.07 -9.15 5.01
CA PHE A 106 4.13 -8.22 5.66
C PHE A 106 2.66 -8.39 5.22
N PHE A 107 2.42 -8.87 4.01
CA PHE A 107 1.06 -9.18 3.57
C PHE A 107 0.41 -10.29 4.42
N PHE A 108 1.19 -11.30 4.81
CA PHE A 108 0.77 -12.34 5.74
C PHE A 108 0.60 -11.77 7.15
N ASP A 109 1.60 -11.04 7.66
CA ASP A 109 1.58 -10.53 9.03
C ASP A 109 0.35 -9.64 9.29
N ARG A 110 0.03 -8.75 8.36
CA ARG A 110 -1.16 -7.91 8.48
C ARG A 110 -2.47 -8.67 8.37
N ALA A 111 -2.52 -9.64 7.45
CA ALA A 111 -3.72 -10.46 7.32
C ALA A 111 -3.96 -11.24 8.61
N ALA A 112 -2.91 -11.83 9.18
CA ALA A 112 -2.94 -12.52 10.45
C ALA A 112 -3.41 -11.61 11.59
N GLU A 113 -2.83 -10.41 11.75
CA GLU A 113 -3.24 -9.48 12.80
C GLU A 113 -4.72 -9.11 12.75
N VAL A 114 -5.25 -8.85 11.54
CA VAL A 114 -6.67 -8.53 11.37
C VAL A 114 -7.55 -9.77 11.62
N ILE A 115 -7.13 -10.95 11.17
CA ILE A 115 -7.87 -12.21 11.36
C ILE A 115 -7.91 -12.61 12.83
N TYR A 116 -6.79 -12.56 13.54
CA TYR A 116 -6.73 -12.89 14.98
C TYR A 116 -7.44 -11.85 15.85
N GLY A 117 -7.56 -10.60 15.37
CA GLY A 117 -8.30 -9.54 16.05
C GLY A 117 -9.82 -9.61 15.90
N THR A 118 -10.36 -10.41 14.97
CA THR A 118 -11.81 -10.54 14.74
C THR A 118 -12.30 -11.93 15.13
N SER A 119 -13.14 -12.04 16.15
CA SER A 119 -13.75 -13.31 16.60
C SER A 119 -14.86 -13.85 15.68
N ASP A 120 -14.95 -13.40 14.42
CA ASP A 120 -16.01 -13.80 13.50
C ASP A 120 -15.43 -14.65 12.35
N SER A 121 -15.69 -15.95 12.43
CA SER A 121 -15.11 -16.99 11.57
C SER A 121 -15.66 -16.98 10.12
N SER A 122 -16.61 -16.10 9.80
CA SER A 122 -17.33 -16.10 8.51
C SER A 122 -16.66 -15.26 7.41
N THR A 123 -15.73 -14.36 7.77
CA THR A 123 -14.97 -13.50 6.83
C THR A 123 -13.69 -14.13 6.30
N VAL A 124 -13.32 -15.32 6.79
CA VAL A 124 -11.97 -15.89 6.61
C VAL A 124 -11.80 -16.69 5.31
N LEU A 125 -12.86 -17.15 4.64
CA LEU A 125 -12.68 -18.12 3.53
C LEU A 125 -12.67 -17.53 2.11
N LEU A 126 -12.94 -16.25 1.89
CA LEU A 126 -12.93 -15.67 0.54
C LEU A 126 -12.40 -14.23 0.50
N LEU A 127 -11.23 -13.99 1.08
CA LEU A 127 -10.47 -12.80 0.72
C LEU A 127 -9.87 -13.02 -0.68
N LYS A 128 -10.70 -12.82 -1.72
CA LYS A 128 -10.20 -12.27 -2.98
C LYS A 128 -9.43 -11.01 -2.55
N ILE A 129 -8.11 -11.05 -2.64
CA ILE A 129 -7.23 -9.91 -2.39
C ILE A 129 -7.54 -8.88 -3.48
N ASN A 130 -8.62 -8.12 -3.29
CA ASN A 130 -8.92 -6.97 -4.09
C ASN A 130 -7.96 -5.88 -3.62
N PHE A 131 -7.38 -5.13 -4.54
CA PHE A 131 -6.33 -4.13 -4.28
C PHE A 131 -6.71 -3.16 -3.13
N THR A 132 -8.01 -2.93 -2.94
CA THR A 132 -8.60 -2.18 -1.82
C THR A 132 -8.26 -2.72 -0.43
N LEU A 133 -8.22 -4.05 -0.23
CA LEU A 133 -7.90 -4.67 1.06
C LEU A 133 -6.40 -4.55 1.38
N LEU A 134 -5.56 -4.56 0.34
CA LEU A 134 -4.12 -4.38 0.45
C LEU A 134 -3.77 -3.00 1.02
N LEU A 135 -4.51 -1.97 0.62
CA LEU A 135 -4.39 -0.64 1.19
C LEU A 135 -4.82 -0.58 2.66
N PHE A 136 -5.87 -1.30 3.08
CA PHE A 136 -6.25 -1.33 4.51
C PHE A 136 -5.16 -1.95 5.40
N LEU A 137 -4.44 -2.97 4.91
CA LEU A 137 -3.43 -3.70 5.67
C LEU A 137 -2.15 -2.87 5.91
N ILE A 138 -1.80 -1.94 5.02
CA ILE A 138 -0.57 -1.12 5.16
C ILE A 138 -0.70 -0.05 6.28
N MET A 139 -1.93 0.23 6.74
CA MET A 139 -2.26 1.51 7.37
C MET A 139 -2.71 1.44 8.83
N HIS A 140 -2.56 0.29 9.48
CA HIS A 140 -2.59 0.24 10.94
C HIS A 140 -1.31 0.88 11.50
N PHE A 141 -1.44 2.14 11.93
CA PHE A 141 -0.59 2.72 12.97
C PHE A 141 -1.18 2.40 14.33
#